data_AF-A0A326U563-F1
#
_entry.id   AF-A0A326U563-F1
#
_cell.length_a   1.000
_cell.length_b   1.000
_cell.length_c   1.000
_cell.angle_alpha   90.00
_cell.angle_beta   90.00
_cell.angle_gamma   90.00
#
_symmetry.space_group_name_H-M   'P 1'
#
loop_
_entity.id
_entity.type
_entity.pdbx_description
1 polymer ?
#
loop_
_entity_poly.entity_id
_entity_poly.type
_entity_poly.pdbx_seq_one_letter_code
_entity_poly.pdbx_strand_id
1 'polypeptide(L)'
;MMKREETLVSFTATHSEIIALGVAILAYPRYLATQGQITQEQRTVMQLLDSFQRRLALQAQRPSLRLLLERHHVSINDLARASEIEVLLVWAMYVGRPTTREDAQAIVQGLNRLCNTRYTLDDISVVFASGE
;
A
#
# COMPACT_ATOMS: atom_id res chain seq x y z
N MET A 1 28.43 -30.25 -11.27
CA MET A 1 28.25 -29.21 -10.23
C MET A 1 27.47 -28.07 -10.88
N MET A 2 26.13 -28.18 -10.89
CA MET A 2 25.25 -27.25 -11.63
C MET A 2 24.87 -26.07 -10.72
N LYS A 3 25.12 -24.84 -11.18
CA LYS A 3 24.64 -23.60 -10.57
C LYS A 3 23.15 -23.45 -10.88
N ARG A 4 22.31 -23.33 -9.85
CA ARG A 4 20.91 -22.90 -9.99
C ARG A 4 20.91 -21.37 -10.12
N GLU A 5 20.55 -20.88 -11.29
CA GLU A 5 20.18 -19.48 -11.49
C GLU A 5 18.77 -19.28 -10.91
N GLU A 6 18.67 -18.50 -9.83
CA GLU A 6 17.40 -18.01 -9.32
C GLU A 6 16.97 -16.83 -10.19
N THR A 7 16.14 -17.11 -11.19
CA THR A 7 15.48 -16.09 -11.99
C THR A 7 14.46 -15.36 -11.11
N LEU A 8 14.85 -14.18 -10.59
CA LEU A 8 13.93 -13.24 -9.97
C LEU A 8 13.03 -12.65 -11.06
N VAL A 9 11.83 -13.22 -11.23
CA VAL A 9 10.81 -12.66 -12.12
C VAL A 9 10.24 -11.40 -11.46
N SER A 10 10.66 -10.22 -11.93
CA SER A 10 10.05 -8.95 -11.54
C SER A 10 8.65 -8.85 -12.16
N PHE A 11 7.61 -9.02 -11.34
CA PHE A 11 6.23 -8.95 -11.80
C PHE A 11 5.70 -7.52 -11.65
N THR A 12 5.78 -6.72 -12.72
CA THR A 12 5.12 -5.41 -12.80
C THR A 12 3.66 -5.61 -13.20
N ALA A 13 2.82 -6.11 -12.29
CA ALA A 13 1.38 -6.19 -12.53
C ALA A 13 0.74 -4.81 -12.42
N THR A 14 -0.06 -4.45 -13.42
CA THR A 14 -0.94 -3.29 -13.39
C THR A 14 -2.03 -3.45 -12.32
N HIS A 15 -2.60 -2.36 -11.83
CA HIS A 15 -3.63 -2.37 -10.78
C HIS A 15 -4.83 -3.27 -11.14
N SER A 16 -5.18 -3.31 -12.44
CA SER A 16 -6.18 -4.18 -13.05
C SER A 16 -5.80 -5.66 -13.05
N GLU A 17 -4.52 -6.01 -13.24
CA GLU A 17 -4.03 -7.39 -13.18
C GLU A 17 -3.98 -7.91 -11.73
N ILE A 18 -3.67 -7.04 -10.76
CA ILE A 18 -3.74 -7.38 -9.33
C ILE A 18 -5.19 -7.70 -8.91
N ILE A 19 -6.16 -6.92 -9.40
CA ILE A 19 -7.58 -7.17 -9.15
C ILE A 19 -8.05 -8.45 -9.85
N ALA A 20 -7.64 -8.68 -11.10
CA ALA A 20 -7.97 -9.90 -11.84
C ALA A 20 -7.36 -11.16 -11.20
N LEU A 21 -6.11 -11.09 -10.74
CA LEU A 21 -5.49 -12.11 -9.90
C LEU A 21 -6.30 -12.31 -8.62
N GLY A 22 -6.66 -11.23 -7.92
CA GLY A 22 -7.50 -11.29 -6.72
C GLY A 22 -8.84 -12.01 -6.94
N VAL A 23 -9.52 -11.76 -8.06
CA VAL A 23 -10.79 -12.42 -8.42
C VAL A 23 -10.59 -13.88 -8.83
N ALA A 24 -9.59 -14.17 -9.67
CA ALA A 24 -9.26 -15.54 -10.06
C ALA A 24 -8.89 -16.41 -8.86
N ILE A 25 -8.20 -15.79 -7.90
CA ILE A 25 -7.82 -16.40 -6.64
C ILE A 25 -9.01 -16.56 -5.68
N LEU A 26 -9.94 -15.62 -5.62
CA LEU A 26 -11.16 -15.76 -4.80
C LEU A 26 -12.10 -16.87 -5.32
N ALA A 27 -12.08 -17.15 -6.63
CA ALA A 27 -12.89 -18.20 -7.25
C ALA A 27 -12.26 -19.60 -7.10
N TYR A 28 -10.94 -19.71 -6.97
CA TYR A 28 -10.20 -20.97 -6.98
C TYR A 28 -10.48 -21.92 -5.78
N PRO A 29 -10.59 -21.44 -4.52
CA PRO A 29 -10.83 -22.31 -3.37
C PRO A 29 -12.17 -23.04 -3.42
N ARG A 30 -13.20 -22.39 -3.98
CA ARG A 30 -14.53 -22.99 -4.14
C ARG A 30 -14.54 -24.14 -5.15
N TYR A 31 -13.67 -24.11 -6.15
CA TYR A 31 -13.55 -25.17 -7.15
C TYR A 31 -12.74 -26.38 -6.64
N LEU A 32 -11.77 -26.16 -5.75
CA LEU A 32 -10.91 -27.22 -5.22
C LEU A 32 -11.52 -27.98 -4.04
N ALA A 33 -12.39 -27.33 -3.25
CA ALA A 33 -13.12 -27.99 -2.16
C ALA A 33 -14.03 -29.14 -2.64
N THR A 34 -14.48 -29.11 -3.90
CA THR A 34 -15.30 -30.16 -4.51
C THR A 34 -14.56 -31.47 -4.83
N GLN A 35 -13.22 -31.52 -4.77
CA GLN A 35 -12.44 -32.73 -5.08
C GLN A 35 -11.82 -33.46 -3.87
N GLY A 36 -12.19 -33.08 -2.65
CA GLY A 36 -12.02 -33.94 -1.46
C GLY A 36 -10.61 -34.08 -0.87
N GLN A 37 -9.55 -33.57 -1.50
CA GLN A 37 -8.21 -33.49 -0.89
C GLN A 37 -7.52 -32.16 -1.20
N ILE A 38 -7.35 -31.33 -0.17
CA ILE A 38 -6.53 -30.11 -0.25
C ILE A 38 -5.07 -30.54 -0.20
N THR A 39 -4.31 -30.28 -1.27
CA THR A 39 -2.86 -30.54 -1.29
C THR A 39 -2.11 -29.56 -0.39
N GLN A 40 -0.89 -29.90 0.01
CA GLN A 40 -0.05 -29.01 0.82
C GLN A 40 0.23 -27.68 0.09
N GLU A 41 0.40 -27.72 -1.23
CA GLU A 41 0.58 -26.51 -2.06
C GLU A 41 -0.65 -25.60 -2.02
N GLN A 42 -1.85 -26.17 -2.12
CA GLN A 42 -3.11 -25.42 -2.03
C GLN A 42 -3.28 -24.78 -0.65
N ARG A 43 -2.85 -25.47 0.42
CA ARG A 43 -2.84 -24.91 1.77
C ARG A 43 -1.91 -23.70 1.89
N THR A 44 -0.71 -23.78 1.30
CA THR A 44 0.24 -22.66 1.25
C THR A 44 -0.33 -21.47 0.48
N VAL A 45 -0.95 -21.71 -0.68
CA VAL A 45 -1.61 -20.67 -1.47
C VAL A 45 -2.70 -20.00 -0.66
N MET A 46 -3.60 -20.76 -0.01
CA MET A 46 -4.65 -20.19 0.85
C MET A 46 -4.07 -19.34 1.99
N GLN A 47 -3.01 -19.78 2.65
CA GLN A 47 -2.37 -19.01 3.73
C GLN A 47 -1.76 -17.70 3.23
N LEU A 48 -1.11 -17.72 2.06
CA LEU A 48 -0.57 -16.52 1.43
C LEU A 48 -1.68 -15.52 1.13
N LEU A 49 -2.83 -16.00 0.67
CA LEU A 49 -3.97 -15.17 0.33
C LEU A 49 -4.65 -14.57 1.54
N ASP A 50 -4.84 -15.34 2.60
CA ASP A 50 -5.31 -14.80 3.87
C ASP A 50 -4.36 -13.71 4.38
N SER A 51 -3.04 -13.92 4.29
CA SER A 51 -2.05 -12.92 4.70
C SER A 51 -2.07 -11.67 3.83
N PHE A 52 -2.38 -11.83 2.55
CA PHE A 52 -2.49 -10.73 1.59
C PHE A 52 -3.79 -9.96 1.80
N GLN A 53 -4.92 -10.64 1.94
CA GLN A 53 -6.22 -10.04 2.25
C GLN A 53 -6.20 -9.29 3.58
N ARG A 54 -5.57 -9.84 4.63
CA ARG A 54 -5.40 -9.12 5.90
C ARG A 54 -4.56 -7.85 5.73
N ARG A 55 -3.48 -7.91 4.95
CA ARG A 55 -2.66 -6.71 4.65
C ARG A 55 -3.46 -5.67 3.88
N LEU A 56 -4.22 -6.08 2.87
CA LEU A 56 -5.11 -5.18 2.13
C LEU A 56 -6.20 -4.59 3.03
N ALA A 57 -6.80 -5.38 3.93
CA ALA A 57 -7.81 -4.91 4.87
C ALA A 57 -7.25 -3.92 5.90
N LEU A 58 -6.00 -4.11 6.35
CA LEU A 58 -5.30 -3.17 7.23
C LEU A 58 -4.93 -1.88 6.51
N GLN A 59 -4.48 -1.96 5.25
CA GLN A 59 -4.25 -0.78 4.42
C GLN A 59 -5.54 -0.02 4.13
N ALA A 60 -6.65 -0.73 3.92
CA ALA A 60 -7.97 -0.13 3.72
C ALA A 60 -8.50 0.60 4.98
N GLN A 61 -7.96 0.34 6.16
CA GLN A 61 -8.35 1.03 7.40
C GLN A 61 -7.57 2.33 7.63
N ARG A 62 -6.40 2.51 7.00
CA ARG A 62 -5.60 3.73 7.17
C ARG A 62 -6.04 4.78 6.15
N PRO A 63 -6.48 5.98 6.57
CA PRO A 63 -6.84 7.03 5.65
C PRO A 63 -5.64 7.40 4.76
N SER A 64 -5.91 7.73 3.50
CA SER A 64 -4.91 8.32 2.62
C SER A 64 -4.66 9.79 3.00
N LEU A 65 -3.52 10.34 2.58
CA LEU A 65 -3.24 11.78 2.74
C LEU A 65 -4.37 12.63 2.14
N ARG A 66 -4.89 12.23 0.97
CA ARG A 66 -6.02 12.90 0.32
C ARG A 66 -7.24 13.01 1.24
N LEU A 67 -7.65 11.91 1.85
CA LEU A 67 -8.83 11.91 2.72
C LEU A 67 -8.63 12.79 3.96
N LEU A 68 -7.40 12.82 4.51
CA LEU A 68 -7.07 13.69 5.64
C LEU A 68 -7.11 15.18 5.26
N LEU A 69 -6.59 15.55 4.09
CA LEU A 69 -6.66 16.93 3.60
C LEU A 69 -8.11 17.38 3.35
N GLU A 70 -8.93 16.52 2.74
CA GLU A 70 -10.36 16.79 2.54
C GLU A 70 -11.09 16.97 3.88
N ARG A 71 -10.80 16.11 4.87
CA ARG A 71 -11.42 16.17 6.21
C ARG A 71 -11.05 17.43 7.00
N HIS A 72 -9.81 17.89 6.90
CA HIS A 72 -9.31 19.05 7.64
C HIS A 72 -9.38 20.35 6.83
N HIS A 73 -9.92 20.30 5.61
CA HIS A 73 -10.01 21.45 4.69
C HIS A 73 -8.64 22.11 4.43
N VAL A 74 -7.57 21.32 4.35
CA VAL A 74 -6.20 21.80 4.10
C VAL A 74 -5.88 21.71 2.62
N SER A 75 -5.37 22.81 2.04
CA SER A 75 -4.88 22.80 0.67
C SER A 75 -3.48 22.18 0.57
N ILE A 76 -3.15 21.58 -0.57
CA ILE A 76 -1.81 21.02 -0.82
C ILE A 76 -0.72 22.11 -0.71
N ASN A 77 -1.02 23.35 -1.10
CA ASN A 77 -0.08 24.47 -1.02
C ASN A 77 0.21 24.87 0.43
N ASP A 78 -0.81 24.90 1.29
CA ASP A 78 -0.62 25.20 2.71
C ASP A 78 0.16 24.09 3.39
N LEU A 79 -0.13 22.83 3.05
CA LEU A 79 0.62 21.69 3.55
C LEU A 79 2.09 21.75 3.11
N ALA A 80 2.37 22.02 1.83
CA ALA A 80 3.74 22.13 1.32
C ALA A 80 4.55 23.20 2.06
N ARG A 81 3.95 24.38 2.28
CA ARG A 81 4.58 25.45 3.09
C ARG A 81 4.80 25.01 4.53
N ALA A 82 3.82 24.35 5.13
CA ALA A 82 3.89 23.92 6.53
C ALA A 82 4.78 22.70 6.75
N SER A 83 5.07 21.89 5.75
CA SER A 83 6.01 20.77 5.84
C SER A 83 7.41 21.12 5.35
N GLU A 84 7.59 22.28 4.72
CA GLU A 84 8.84 22.69 4.06
C GLU A 84 9.25 21.70 2.94
N ILE A 85 8.27 21.06 2.32
CA ILE A 85 8.46 20.09 1.22
C ILE A 85 7.98 20.70 -0.08
N GLU A 86 8.67 20.40 -1.18
CA GLU A 86 8.25 20.84 -2.51
C GLU A 86 6.83 20.37 -2.83
N VAL A 87 6.01 21.28 -3.36
CA VAL A 87 4.59 21.01 -3.64
C VAL A 87 4.37 19.78 -4.53
N LEU A 88 5.31 19.50 -5.45
CA LEU A 88 5.24 18.35 -6.34
C LEU A 88 5.40 17.02 -5.58
N LEU A 89 6.23 16.98 -4.54
CA LEU A 89 6.40 15.81 -3.68
C LEU A 89 5.18 15.58 -2.79
N VAL A 90 4.56 16.66 -2.29
CA VAL A 90 3.27 16.57 -1.58
C VAL A 90 2.18 16.02 -2.50
N TRP A 91 2.15 16.48 -3.75
CA TRP A 91 1.25 15.94 -4.79
C TRP A 91 1.52 14.46 -5.06
N ALA A 92 2.78 14.04 -5.15
CA ALA A 92 3.14 12.64 -5.36
C ALA A 92 2.54 11.75 -4.26
N MET A 93 2.71 12.11 -2.98
CA MET A 93 2.11 11.38 -1.86
C MET A 93 0.57 11.44 -1.89
N TYR A 94 -0.02 12.59 -2.24
CA TYR A 94 -1.47 12.78 -2.33
C TYR A 94 -2.13 11.83 -3.34
N VAL A 95 -1.49 11.58 -4.49
CA VAL A 95 -1.97 10.62 -5.51
C VAL A 95 -1.49 9.18 -5.30
N GLY A 96 -0.83 8.89 -4.19
CA GLY A 96 -0.34 7.55 -3.85
C GLY A 96 0.89 7.07 -4.62
N ARG A 97 1.72 8.00 -5.12
CA ARG A 97 3.03 7.66 -5.69
C ARG A 97 4.03 7.32 -4.58
N PRO A 98 5.06 6.52 -4.89
CA PRO A 98 6.14 6.26 -3.96
C PRO A 98 6.84 7.55 -3.50
N THR A 99 7.05 7.67 -2.19
CA THR A 99 7.73 8.80 -1.54
C THR A 99 8.77 8.26 -0.55
N THR A 100 9.81 9.04 -0.24
CA THR A 100 10.81 8.67 0.77
C THR A 100 10.19 8.71 2.17
N ARG A 101 10.79 7.99 3.12
CA ARG A 101 10.29 8.02 4.50
C ARG A 101 10.44 9.40 5.13
N GLU A 102 11.53 10.10 4.82
CA GLU A 102 11.82 11.44 5.32
C GLU A 102 10.77 12.46 4.85
N ASP A 103 10.48 12.51 3.55
CA ASP A 103 9.47 13.41 2.97
C ASP A 103 8.09 13.12 3.55
N ALA A 104 7.71 11.84 3.62
CA ALA A 104 6.43 11.43 4.20
C ALA A 104 6.31 11.90 5.66
N GLN A 105 7.39 11.76 6.44
CA GLN A 105 7.40 12.18 7.83
C GLN A 105 7.27 13.71 7.97
N ALA A 106 7.98 14.48 7.15
CA ALA A 106 7.88 15.93 7.11
C ALA A 106 6.46 16.38 6.72
N ILE A 107 5.85 15.74 5.72
CA ILE A 107 4.46 16.00 5.31
C ILE A 107 3.48 15.77 6.46
N VAL A 108 3.58 14.63 7.15
CA VAL A 108 2.69 14.32 8.28
C VAL A 108 2.88 15.29 9.44
N GLN A 109 4.12 15.71 9.72
CA GLN A 109 4.39 16.75 10.72
C GLN A 109 3.79 18.10 10.32
N GLY A 110 3.92 18.50 9.05
CA GLY A 110 3.27 19.70 8.52
C GLY A 110 1.76 19.68 8.70
N LEU A 111 1.12 18.55 8.39
CA LEU A 111 -0.31 18.35 8.59
C LEU A 111 -0.70 18.48 10.07
N ASN A 112 0.07 17.85 10.96
CA ASN A 112 -0.14 17.93 12.41
C ASN A 112 -0.02 19.37 12.93
N ARG A 113 0.94 20.16 12.42
CA ARG A 113 1.07 21.58 12.77
C ARG A 113 -0.15 22.38 12.33
N LEU A 114 -0.63 22.18 11.11
CA LEU A 114 -1.80 22.90 10.57
C LEU A 114 -3.10 22.56 11.30
N CYS A 115 -3.29 21.29 11.65
CA CYS A 115 -4.57 20.79 12.17
C CYS A 115 -4.58 20.60 13.70
N ASN A 116 -3.45 20.87 14.36
CA ASN A 116 -3.22 20.55 15.78
C ASN A 116 -3.52 19.07 16.12
N THR A 117 -3.06 18.16 15.26
CA THR A 117 -3.24 16.69 15.39
C THR A 117 -1.94 15.98 15.75
N ARG A 118 -1.98 14.65 15.93
CA ARG A 118 -0.82 13.81 16.30
C ARG A 118 -0.75 12.52 15.49
N TYR A 119 -0.95 12.61 14.17
CA TYR A 119 -0.79 11.47 13.29
C TYR A 119 0.67 11.04 13.21
N THR A 120 0.87 9.74 13.08
CA THR A 120 2.13 9.09 12.77
C THR A 120 2.09 8.50 11.37
N LEU A 121 3.22 8.03 10.84
CA LEU A 121 3.25 7.31 9.56
C LEU A 121 2.45 6.01 9.60
N ASP A 122 2.22 5.43 10.79
CA ASP A 122 1.40 4.24 10.95
C ASP A 122 -0.10 4.52 10.88
N ASP A 123 -0.51 5.79 11.02
CA ASP A 123 -1.92 6.17 10.95
C ASP A 123 -2.39 6.44 9.52
N ILE A 124 -1.48 6.46 8.55
CA ILE A 124 -1.74 6.94 7.19
C ILE A 124 -1.26 5.89 6.19
N SER A 125 -2.03 5.70 5.11
CA SER A 125 -1.61 4.85 4.01
C SER A 125 -0.58 5.58 3.14
N VAL A 126 0.67 5.11 3.16
CA VAL A 126 1.80 5.67 2.39
C VAL A 126 2.45 4.57 1.55
N VAL A 127 2.82 4.90 0.32
CA VAL A 127 3.63 4.04 -0.55
C VAL A 127 5.07 4.53 -0.48
N PHE A 128 5.99 3.67 -0.07
CA PHE A 128 7.41 4.02 0.03
C PHE A 128 8.17 3.65 -1.24
N ALA A 129 9.19 4.44 -1.58
CA ALA A 129 10.12 4.11 -2.65
C ALA A 129 10.96 2.87 -2.27
N SER A 130 11.12 1.93 -3.20
CA SER A 130 11.90 0.71 -2.99
C SER A 130 13.38 1.06 -2.82
N GLY A 131 13.92 0.93 -1.60
CA GLY A 131 15.33 1.24 -1.33
C GLY A 131 15.65 1.66 0.11
N GLU A 132 14.64 1.84 0.96
CA GLU A 132 14.75 2.19 2.39
C GLU A 132 14.17 1.12 3.31
#